data_AF-A0A938GR39-F1
#
_entry.id   AF-A0A938GR39-F1
#
_cell.length_a   1.000
_cell.length_b   1.000
_cell.length_c   1.000
_cell.angle_alpha   90.00
_cell.angle_beta   90.00
_cell.angle_gamma   90.00
#
_symmetry.space_group_name_H-M   'P 1'
#
loop_
_entity.id
_entity.type
_entity.pdbx_description
1 polymer ?
#
loop_
_entity_poly.entity_id
_entity_poly.type
_entity_poly.pdbx_seq_one_letter_code
_entity_poly.pdbx_strand_id
1 'polypeptide(L)'
;MCVQRSSGRPSTPCGSVPRISSAQPKTSSSRVRRHRGFTLIELLVVISIIGILAGMLLPTVVGAKKKGKIAQAQKEVADLAAAIAAYQSTYSRFPSKDPAGQVDRTFGLSNQPNLNAEVITILRDTDIPGPDGTRANPNSARNPQRQNFLSSVKPAKDDKSPGIDKQGVYRDPWGKPYIISFDHNYNGRTRDMIYGDEALESNGAETIGLTGLTRDPKEPNAYSLVGEVMVWSSGPDEAYEAGVKANQAGNADNILSWKK
;
A
#
# COMPACT_ATOMS: atom_id res chain seq x y z
N MET A 1 -19.19 -5.80 52.25
CA MET A 1 -20.01 -6.83 52.94
C MET A 1 -19.49 -8.20 52.54
N CYS A 2 -18.87 -8.91 53.48
CA CYS A 2 -18.51 -10.34 53.37
C CYS A 2 -19.76 -11.19 53.53
N VAL A 3 -19.97 -12.19 52.65
CA VAL A 3 -20.76 -13.38 53.00
C VAL A 3 -20.06 -14.62 52.45
N GLN A 4 -19.85 -15.56 53.37
CA GLN A 4 -19.18 -16.85 53.21
C GLN A 4 -20.10 -17.94 52.63
N ARG A 5 -19.46 -19.10 52.39
CA ARG A 5 -19.99 -20.49 52.54
C ARG A 5 -20.83 -21.02 51.36
N SER A 6 -20.83 -22.31 51.03
CA SER A 6 -20.25 -23.51 51.62
C SER A 6 -20.38 -24.65 50.60
N SER A 7 -19.41 -25.56 50.67
CA SER A 7 -19.38 -26.95 50.21
C SER A 7 -20.69 -27.75 50.22
N GLY A 8 -20.76 -28.76 49.34
CA GLY A 8 -21.42 -30.04 49.64
C GLY A 8 -21.98 -30.79 48.43
N ARG A 9 -21.29 -31.86 48.00
CA ARG A 9 -21.89 -32.96 47.21
C ARG A 9 -22.93 -33.69 48.08
N PRO A 10 -23.89 -34.40 47.50
CA PRO A 10 -23.74 -35.87 47.50
C PRO A 10 -24.28 -36.60 46.27
N SER A 11 -23.68 -37.77 46.04
CA SER A 11 -24.07 -38.89 45.18
C SER A 11 -25.08 -39.82 45.87
N THR A 12 -26.07 -40.36 45.15
CA THR A 12 -26.78 -41.67 45.35
C THR A 12 -28.03 -41.73 44.43
N PRO A 13 -28.75 -42.86 44.26
CA PRO A 13 -28.28 -44.13 43.69
C PRO A 13 -29.28 -44.75 42.68
N CYS A 14 -28.87 -45.94 42.21
CA CYS A 14 -29.59 -47.03 41.57
C CYS A 14 -31.06 -47.28 41.98
N GLY A 15 -31.84 -47.78 41.01
CA GLY A 15 -33.20 -48.30 41.13
C GLY A 15 -34.13 -47.65 40.09
N SER A 16 -35.08 -48.30 39.42
CA SER A 16 -35.55 -49.68 39.38
C SER A 16 -36.51 -49.73 38.18
N VAL A 17 -36.53 -50.85 37.44
CA VAL A 17 -37.37 -51.02 36.24
C VAL A 17 -38.82 -51.29 36.62
N PRO A 18 -39.81 -50.69 35.92
CA PRO A 18 -41.10 -51.34 35.74
C PRO A 18 -41.46 -51.54 34.25
N ARG A 19 -41.61 -52.82 33.93
CA ARG A 19 -42.70 -53.49 33.21
C ARG A 19 -43.41 -52.76 32.05
N ILE A 20 -43.22 -53.37 30.88
CA ILE A 20 -43.90 -53.17 29.61
C ILE A 20 -45.43 -53.15 29.77
N SER A 21 -46.08 -52.12 29.23
CA SER A 21 -47.50 -52.13 28.87
C SER A 21 -47.64 -51.75 27.40
N SER A 22 -48.17 -52.69 26.64
CA SER A 22 -48.41 -52.64 25.21
C SER A 22 -49.53 -51.66 24.84
N ALA A 23 -49.18 -50.62 24.09
CA ALA A 23 -50.14 -49.84 23.32
C ALA A 23 -49.51 -49.45 21.98
N GLN A 24 -49.85 -50.17 20.92
CA GLN A 24 -49.58 -49.72 19.56
C GLN A 24 -50.66 -48.71 19.14
N PRO A 25 -50.27 -47.61 18.48
CA PRO A 25 -51.14 -47.09 17.44
C PRO A 25 -50.40 -46.71 16.16
N LYS A 26 -50.94 -47.25 15.06
CA LYS A 26 -51.10 -46.66 13.73
C LYS A 26 -49.80 -46.28 13.01
N THR A 27 -49.34 -47.23 12.19
CA THR A 27 -48.40 -47.01 11.09
C THR A 27 -48.98 -45.97 10.12
N SER A 28 -48.61 -44.70 10.32
CA SER A 28 -48.69 -43.72 9.23
C SER A 28 -47.81 -44.24 8.09
N SER A 29 -48.40 -44.48 6.93
CA SER A 29 -47.68 -44.80 5.69
C SER A 29 -46.69 -43.67 5.39
N SER A 30 -45.45 -43.82 5.87
CA SER A 30 -44.33 -43.01 5.42
C SER A 30 -44.06 -43.42 3.99
N ARG A 31 -44.53 -42.60 3.05
CA ARG A 31 -44.20 -42.73 1.64
C ARG A 31 -42.67 -42.67 1.56
N VAL A 32 -42.01 -43.82 1.42
CA VAL A 32 -40.56 -43.92 1.30
C VAL A 32 -40.17 -43.07 0.11
N ARG A 33 -39.69 -41.85 0.37
CA ARG A 33 -39.06 -41.01 -0.64
C ARG A 33 -37.85 -41.82 -1.10
N ARG A 34 -37.96 -42.45 -2.26
CA ARG A 34 -36.81 -43.07 -2.93
C ARG A 34 -35.76 -41.98 -3.07
N HIS A 35 -34.73 -42.03 -2.24
CA HIS A 35 -33.55 -41.23 -2.44
C HIS A 35 -32.96 -41.67 -3.78
N ARG A 36 -33.07 -40.80 -4.78
CA ARG A 36 -32.34 -40.97 -6.03
C ARG A 36 -30.87 -40.85 -5.66
N GLY A 37 -30.13 -41.95 -5.75
CA GLY A 37 -28.69 -41.95 -5.58
C GLY A 37 -28.04 -41.20 -6.73
N PHE A 38 -27.06 -40.36 -6.43
CA PHE A 38 -26.24 -39.70 -7.43
C PHE A 38 -25.41 -40.76 -8.15
N THR A 39 -25.43 -40.76 -9.49
CA THR A 39 -24.54 -41.62 -10.26
C THR A 39 -23.12 -41.03 -10.23
N LEU A 40 -22.09 -41.89 -10.27
CA LEU A 40 -20.70 -41.43 -10.35
C LEU A 40 -20.46 -40.53 -11.56
N ILE A 41 -21.19 -40.79 -12.66
CA ILE A 41 -21.07 -40.00 -13.90
C ILE A 41 -21.66 -38.59 -13.76
N GLU A 42 -22.79 -38.43 -13.06
CA GLU A 42 -23.35 -37.10 -12.79
C GLU A 42 -22.38 -36.26 -11.96
N LEU A 43 -21.71 -36.86 -10.98
CA LEU A 43 -20.71 -36.16 -10.18
C LEU A 43 -19.45 -35.82 -11.01
N LEU A 44 -19.01 -36.74 -11.88
CA LEU A 44 -17.82 -36.58 -12.72
C LEU A 44 -17.98 -35.43 -13.72
N VAL A 45 -19.15 -35.31 -14.36
CA VAL A 45 -19.43 -34.21 -15.30
C VAL A 45 -19.48 -32.86 -14.59
N VAL A 46 -19.99 -32.80 -13.36
CA VAL A 46 -20.06 -31.54 -12.61
C VAL A 46 -18.66 -31.03 -12.25
N ILE A 47 -17.81 -31.90 -11.71
CA ILE A 47 -16.44 -31.50 -11.37
C ILE A 47 -15.61 -31.17 -12.61
N SER A 48 -15.89 -31.81 -13.76
CA SER A 48 -15.19 -31.49 -15.01
C SER A 48 -15.58 -30.12 -15.54
N ILE A 49 -16.86 -29.75 -15.49
CA ILE A 49 -17.32 -28.41 -15.87
C ILE A 49 -16.74 -27.34 -14.92
N ILE A 50 -16.78 -27.55 -13.60
CA ILE A 50 -16.16 -26.64 -12.63
C ILE A 50 -14.66 -26.50 -12.90
N GLY A 51 -13.97 -27.61 -13.22
CA GLY A 51 -12.55 -27.61 -13.56
C GLY A 51 -12.22 -26.76 -14.79
N ILE A 52 -13.01 -26.87 -15.86
CA ILE A 52 -12.84 -26.06 -17.08
C ILE A 52 -13.08 -24.58 -16.78
N LEU A 53 -14.17 -24.25 -16.09
CA LEU A 53 -14.50 -22.87 -15.74
C LEU A 53 -13.44 -22.25 -14.83
N ALA A 54 -13.01 -22.96 -13.79
CA ALA A 54 -11.95 -22.50 -12.90
C ALA A 54 -10.61 -22.34 -13.64
N GLY A 55 -10.26 -23.28 -14.53
CA GLY A 55 -9.04 -23.25 -15.33
C GLY A 55 -8.95 -22.01 -16.23
N MET A 56 -10.06 -21.57 -16.81
CA MET A 56 -10.10 -20.34 -17.62
C MET A 56 -10.05 -19.04 -16.78
N LEU A 57 -10.54 -19.08 -15.53
CA LEU A 57 -10.63 -17.88 -14.68
C LEU A 57 -9.32 -17.51 -13.98
N LEU A 58 -8.51 -18.50 -13.57
CA LEU A 58 -7.29 -18.26 -12.78
C LEU A 58 -6.28 -17.26 -13.41
N PRO A 59 -5.85 -17.39 -14.68
CA PRO A 59 -4.87 -16.47 -15.26
C PRO A 59 -5.40 -15.02 -15.33
N THR A 60 -6.69 -14.88 -15.62
CA THR A 60 -7.36 -13.57 -15.70
C THR A 60 -7.37 -12.86 -14.35
N VAL A 61 -7.62 -13.58 -13.25
CA VAL A 61 -7.66 -13.01 -11.90
C VAL A 61 -6.29 -12.51 -11.46
N VAL A 62 -5.20 -13.22 -11.78
CA VAL A 62 -3.83 -12.78 -11.43
C VAL A 62 -3.47 -11.48 -12.16
N GLY A 63 -3.76 -11.40 -13.46
CA GLY A 63 -3.55 -10.17 -14.23
C GLY A 63 -4.39 -9.00 -13.71
N ALA A 64 -5.66 -9.24 -13.35
CA ALA A 64 -6.53 -8.23 -12.77
C ALA A 64 -6.01 -7.71 -11.42
N LYS A 65 -5.48 -8.59 -10.56
CA LYS A 65 -4.84 -8.19 -9.29
C LYS A 65 -3.61 -7.31 -9.52
N LYS A 66 -2.72 -7.68 -10.45
CA LYS A 66 -1.54 -6.86 -10.80
C LYS A 66 -1.97 -5.47 -11.29
N LYS A 67 -2.92 -5.39 -12.22
CA LYS A 67 -3.47 -4.12 -12.71
C LYS A 67 -4.13 -3.30 -11.60
N GLY A 68 -4.84 -3.95 -10.67
CA GLY A 68 -5.44 -3.31 -9.51
C GLY A 68 -4.40 -2.66 -8.59
N LYS A 69 -3.27 -3.35 -8.33
CA LYS A 69 -2.14 -2.77 -7.58
C LYS A 69 -1.53 -1.58 -8.29
N ILE A 70 -1.32 -1.65 -9.61
CA ILE A 70 -0.80 -0.52 -10.40
C ILE A 70 -1.73 0.69 -10.31
N ALA A 71 -3.03 0.49 -10.51
CA ALA A 71 -4.02 1.56 -10.41
C ALA A 71 -4.08 2.15 -8.99
N GLN A 72 -3.93 1.31 -7.96
CA GLN A 72 -3.83 1.75 -6.58
C GLN A 72 -2.60 2.63 -6.38
N ALA A 73 -1.42 2.19 -6.80
CA ALA A 73 -0.18 2.97 -6.67
C ALA A 73 -0.25 4.31 -7.42
N GLN A 74 -0.80 4.33 -8.64
CA GLN A 74 -1.02 5.57 -9.41
C GLN A 74 -1.90 6.57 -8.65
N LYS A 75 -2.98 6.08 -8.03
CA LYS A 75 -3.84 6.92 -7.20
C LYS A 75 -3.11 7.43 -5.97
N GLU A 76 -2.40 6.56 -5.26
CA GLU A 76 -1.67 6.93 -4.04
C GLU A 76 -0.56 7.95 -4.31
N VAL A 77 0.15 7.83 -5.44
CA VAL A 77 1.12 8.81 -5.94
C VAL A 77 0.45 10.17 -6.19
N ALA A 78 -0.74 10.19 -6.81
CA ALA A 78 -1.49 11.42 -7.03
C ALA A 78 -2.02 12.05 -5.73
N ASP A 79 -2.55 11.22 -4.82
CA ASP A 79 -3.03 11.66 -3.50
C ASP A 79 -1.88 12.26 -2.68
N LEU A 80 -0.67 11.69 -2.75
CA LEU A 80 0.53 12.24 -2.11
C LEU A 80 0.92 13.60 -2.68
N ALA A 81 1.04 13.71 -4.01
CA ALA A 81 1.38 14.98 -4.66
C ALA A 81 0.37 16.09 -4.31
N ALA A 82 -0.93 15.74 -4.29
CA ALA A 82 -2.00 16.67 -3.89
C ALA A 82 -1.90 17.07 -2.41
N ALA A 83 -1.60 16.12 -1.51
CA ALA A 83 -1.42 16.40 -0.08
C ALA A 83 -0.23 17.34 0.18
N ILE A 84 0.88 17.13 -0.53
CA ILE A 84 2.07 17.98 -0.44
C ILE A 84 1.75 19.40 -0.95
N ALA A 85 1.09 19.51 -2.10
CA ALA A 85 0.68 20.81 -2.64
C ALA A 85 -0.28 21.56 -1.70
N ALA A 86 -1.24 20.85 -1.07
CA ALA A 86 -2.15 21.43 -0.09
C ALA A 86 -1.42 21.92 1.17
N TYR A 87 -0.44 21.15 1.67
CA TYR A 87 0.41 21.56 2.78
C TYR A 87 1.22 22.81 2.42
N GLN A 88 1.84 22.84 1.25
CA GLN A 88 2.61 23.99 0.77
C GLN A 88 1.72 25.22 0.59
N SER A 89 0.50 25.08 0.07
CA SER A 89 -0.47 26.16 -0.01
C SER A 89 -0.84 26.73 1.37
N THR A 90 -0.78 25.91 2.41
CA THR A 90 -1.13 26.30 3.78
C THR A 90 0.04 26.97 4.50
N TYR A 91 1.24 26.42 4.34
CA TYR A 91 2.42 26.82 5.13
C TYR A 91 3.53 27.52 4.33
N SER A 92 3.35 27.70 3.01
CA SER A 92 4.34 28.28 2.08
C SER A 92 5.71 27.61 2.15
N ARG A 93 5.74 26.31 2.46
CA ARG A 93 6.95 25.50 2.54
C ARG A 93 6.64 24.02 2.33
N PHE A 94 7.64 23.25 1.93
CA PHE A 94 7.52 21.79 1.85
C PHE A 94 7.49 21.11 3.23
N PRO A 95 6.83 19.95 3.35
CA PRO A 95 6.82 19.13 4.56
C PRO A 95 8.17 18.42 4.77
N SER A 96 9.20 19.18 5.13
CA SER A 96 10.53 18.66 5.48
C SER A 96 11.09 19.36 6.73
N LYS A 97 12.02 18.67 7.42
CA LYS A 97 12.81 19.22 8.53
C LYS A 97 13.82 20.26 8.04
N ASP A 98 14.29 20.13 6.81
CA ASP A 98 15.33 20.99 6.27
C ASP A 98 14.81 22.41 5.98
N PRO A 99 15.69 23.43 6.06
CA PRO A 99 15.33 24.78 5.67
C PRO A 99 15.07 24.89 4.16
N ALA A 100 14.25 25.88 3.79
CA ALA A 100 14.07 26.30 2.40
C ALA A 100 15.37 26.87 1.81
N GLY A 101 15.49 26.86 0.48
CA GLY A 101 16.64 27.41 -0.25
C GLY A 101 17.84 26.45 -0.36
N GLN A 102 17.64 25.17 -0.02
CA GLN A 102 18.64 24.12 -0.20
C GLN A 102 18.46 23.45 -1.57
N VAL A 103 19.45 22.66 -2.01
CA VAL A 103 19.29 21.80 -3.19
C VAL A 103 18.10 20.85 -3.03
N ASP A 104 17.52 20.44 -4.16
CA ASP A 104 16.39 19.52 -4.20
C ASP A 104 16.69 18.24 -3.42
N ARG A 105 15.68 17.73 -2.74
CA ARG A 105 15.82 16.58 -1.86
C ARG A 105 14.91 15.46 -2.27
N THR A 106 15.47 14.26 -2.30
CA THR A 106 14.77 13.00 -2.53
C THR A 106 14.69 12.19 -1.23
N PHE A 107 13.48 11.72 -0.90
CA PHE A 107 13.15 10.94 0.28
C PHE A 107 12.70 9.53 -0.11
N GLY A 108 13.00 8.54 0.73
CA GLY A 108 12.49 7.16 0.55
C GLY A 108 13.44 6.21 -0.20
N LEU A 109 14.64 6.66 -0.55
CA LEU A 109 15.68 5.79 -1.12
C LEU A 109 16.39 4.98 -0.01
N SER A 110 16.66 3.72 -0.30
CA SER A 110 17.18 2.74 0.69
C SER A 110 18.55 3.08 1.30
N ASN A 111 19.36 3.91 0.62
CA ASN A 111 20.72 4.26 1.02
C ASN A 111 20.87 5.72 1.46
N GLN A 112 19.76 6.41 1.72
CA GLN A 112 19.78 7.83 2.11
C GLN A 112 19.32 7.99 3.57
N PRO A 113 19.89 8.96 4.32
CA PRO A 113 19.41 9.28 5.66
C PRO A 113 17.97 9.85 5.64
N ASN A 114 17.53 10.33 4.48
CA ASN A 114 16.23 10.98 4.29
C ASN A 114 15.17 9.95 3.88
N LEU A 115 14.34 9.60 4.84
CA LEU A 115 13.25 8.65 4.67
C LEU A 115 11.95 9.40 4.40
N ASN A 116 11.07 8.82 3.59
CA ASN A 116 9.76 9.43 3.32
C ASN A 116 8.91 9.57 4.60
N ALA A 117 9.23 8.82 5.67
CA ALA A 117 8.59 8.95 6.97
C ALA A 117 8.60 10.39 7.51
N GLU A 118 9.64 11.16 7.23
CA GLU A 118 9.71 12.58 7.59
C GLU A 118 8.56 13.37 7.00
N VAL A 119 8.36 13.24 5.68
CA VAL A 119 7.29 13.89 4.93
C VAL A 119 5.92 13.43 5.44
N ILE A 120 5.75 12.12 5.58
CA ILE A 120 4.46 11.51 5.93
C ILE A 120 4.02 11.88 7.35
N THR A 121 4.96 11.93 8.30
CA THR A 121 4.66 12.32 9.68
C THR A 121 4.25 13.78 9.80
N ILE A 122 4.88 14.67 9.03
CA ILE A 122 4.48 16.08 8.94
C ILE A 122 3.08 16.21 8.32
N LEU A 123 2.82 15.54 7.19
CA LEU A 123 1.54 15.59 6.49
C LEU A 123 0.37 15.02 7.31
N ARG A 124 0.64 14.03 8.17
CA ARG A 124 -0.38 13.40 9.02
C ARG A 124 -0.47 13.99 10.43
N ASP A 125 0.35 14.99 10.74
CA ASP A 125 0.52 15.54 12.08
C ASP A 125 0.80 14.45 13.15
N THR A 126 1.74 13.55 12.86
CA THR A 126 2.16 12.52 13.83
C THR A 126 3.54 12.83 14.39
N ASP A 127 3.71 12.55 15.69
CA ASP A 127 4.98 12.70 16.39
C ASP A 127 5.60 11.32 16.64
N ILE A 128 5.95 10.64 15.56
CA ILE A 128 6.57 9.31 15.56
C ILE A 128 8.06 9.46 15.21
N PRO A 129 8.99 8.82 15.94
CA PRO A 129 10.38 8.78 15.53
C PRO A 129 10.52 7.94 14.25
N GLY A 130 11.19 8.49 13.24
CA GLY A 130 11.51 7.76 12.02
C GLY A 130 12.53 6.63 12.28
N PRO A 131 12.86 5.82 11.27
CA PRO A 131 13.87 4.77 11.39
C PRO A 131 15.29 5.28 11.77
N ASP A 132 15.58 6.56 11.53
CA ASP A 132 16.80 7.26 11.97
C ASP A 132 16.73 7.75 13.43
N GLY A 133 15.60 7.52 14.12
CA GLY A 133 15.33 7.97 15.48
C GLY A 133 14.95 9.45 15.60
N THR A 134 14.95 10.21 14.51
CA THR A 134 14.62 11.63 14.54
C THR A 134 13.11 11.84 14.50
N ARG A 135 12.64 12.91 15.15
CA ARG A 135 11.23 13.32 15.12
C ARG A 135 11.12 14.48 14.15
N ALA A 136 10.41 14.27 13.04
CA ALA A 136 10.26 15.27 11.99
C ALA A 136 9.26 16.38 12.36
N ASN A 137 8.24 16.04 13.16
CA ASN A 137 7.18 16.96 13.59
C ASN A 137 6.98 16.98 15.12
N PRO A 138 8.02 17.27 15.91
CA PRO A 138 7.90 17.28 17.37
C PRO A 138 6.87 18.32 17.79
N ASN A 139 5.91 17.93 18.64
CA ASN A 139 4.85 18.81 19.12
C ASN A 139 4.07 19.56 18.02
N SER A 140 3.89 18.97 16.84
CA SER A 140 3.24 19.62 15.69
C SER A 140 3.96 20.88 15.18
N ALA A 141 5.26 21.04 15.46
CA ALA A 141 6.02 22.25 15.11
C ALA A 141 6.03 22.56 13.60
N ARG A 142 5.93 21.54 12.75
CA ARG A 142 5.88 21.70 11.29
C ARG A 142 4.46 21.76 10.75
N ASN A 143 3.49 21.21 11.48
CA ASN A 143 2.07 21.32 11.16
C ASN A 143 1.25 21.93 12.32
N PRO A 144 1.40 23.23 12.64
CA PRO A 144 0.80 23.84 13.83
C PRO A 144 -0.73 23.81 13.86
N GLN A 145 -1.39 23.74 12.69
CA GLN A 145 -2.85 23.63 12.60
C GLN A 145 -3.35 22.19 12.77
N ARG A 146 -2.45 21.22 12.95
CA ARG A 146 -2.77 19.80 13.16
C ARG A 146 -3.67 19.19 12.08
N GLN A 147 -3.49 19.66 10.85
CA GLN A 147 -4.29 19.21 9.72
C GLN A 147 -3.74 17.90 9.18
N ASN A 148 -4.60 16.90 9.00
CA ASN A 148 -4.22 15.66 8.33
C ASN A 148 -4.47 15.77 6.82
N PHE A 149 -3.39 15.98 6.07
CA PHE A 149 -3.42 16.09 4.60
C PHE A 149 -3.51 14.72 3.91
N LEU A 150 -3.26 13.62 4.62
CA LEU A 150 -3.19 12.25 4.06
C LEU A 150 -4.05 11.27 4.88
N SER A 151 -5.35 11.55 4.98
CA SER A 151 -6.30 10.82 5.83
C SER A 151 -6.80 9.50 5.24
N SER A 152 -6.72 9.32 3.92
CA SER A 152 -7.21 8.13 3.19
C SER A 152 -6.31 6.90 3.33
N VAL A 153 -5.08 7.06 3.82
CA VAL A 153 -4.06 6.01 3.80
C VAL A 153 -4.15 5.11 5.04
N LYS A 154 -4.21 3.81 4.79
CA LYS A 154 -4.31 2.76 5.81
C LYS A 154 -2.97 2.51 6.51
N PRO A 155 -2.97 2.14 7.80
CA PRO A 155 -1.76 1.64 8.45
C PRO A 155 -1.34 0.30 7.83
N ALA A 156 -0.05 0.11 7.67
CA ALA A 156 0.54 -1.16 7.27
C ALA A 156 0.54 -2.15 8.44
N LYS A 157 0.48 -3.45 8.13
CA LYS A 157 0.56 -4.53 9.12
C LYS A 157 1.94 -4.63 9.76
N ASP A 158 2.98 -4.41 8.96
CA ASP A 158 4.40 -4.52 9.28
C ASP A 158 5.21 -3.60 8.35
N ASP A 159 6.53 -3.64 8.47
CA ASP A 159 7.50 -2.83 7.71
C ASP A 159 7.72 -3.31 6.26
N LYS A 160 6.90 -4.25 5.79
CA LYS A 160 6.95 -4.80 4.41
C LYS A 160 5.59 -4.80 3.72
N SER A 161 4.54 -4.43 4.43
CA SER A 161 3.18 -4.41 3.91
C SER A 161 2.83 -3.04 3.33
N PRO A 162 1.90 -2.97 2.36
CA PRO A 162 1.39 -1.70 1.85
C PRO A 162 0.77 -0.82 2.93
N GLY A 163 0.90 0.50 2.78
CA GLY A 163 0.40 1.50 3.73
C GLY A 163 1.52 2.12 4.56
N ILE A 164 1.14 2.78 5.65
CA ILE A 164 2.08 3.49 6.53
C ILE A 164 2.47 2.60 7.70
N ASP A 165 3.75 2.26 7.80
CA ASP A 165 4.26 1.44 8.89
C ASP A 165 4.37 2.21 10.22
N LYS A 166 4.77 1.50 11.29
CA LYS A 166 4.84 2.06 12.65
C LYS A 166 5.89 3.16 12.79
N GLN A 167 6.82 3.24 11.85
CA GLN A 167 7.89 4.23 11.78
C GLN A 167 7.52 5.40 10.85
N GLY A 168 6.31 5.39 10.28
CA GLY A 168 5.80 6.44 9.40
C GLY A 168 6.20 6.27 7.94
N VAL A 169 6.91 5.20 7.55
CA VAL A 169 7.31 4.99 6.16
C VAL A 169 6.07 4.59 5.37
N TYR A 170 5.77 5.33 4.30
CA TYR A 170 4.66 5.00 3.43
C TYR A 170 5.12 4.11 2.28
N ARG A 171 4.55 2.91 2.23
CA ARG A 171 4.87 1.84 1.29
C ARG A 171 3.77 1.61 0.28
N ASP A 172 4.19 1.34 -0.94
CA ASP A 172 3.36 1.03 -2.10
C ASP A 172 2.70 -0.38 -1.98
N PRO A 173 1.86 -0.78 -2.95
CA PRO A 173 1.20 -2.10 -2.97
C PRO A 173 2.13 -3.32 -2.99
N TRP A 174 3.44 -3.12 -3.16
CA TRP A 174 4.48 -4.16 -3.13
C TRP A 174 5.39 -4.05 -1.90
N GLY A 175 5.15 -3.08 -1.00
CA GLY A 175 5.88 -2.94 0.25
C GLY A 175 7.14 -2.07 0.15
N LYS A 176 7.38 -1.43 -1.00
CA LYS A 176 8.50 -0.52 -1.20
C LYS A 176 8.11 0.90 -0.83
N PRO A 177 9.01 1.68 -0.21
CA PRO A 177 8.71 3.07 0.12
C PRO A 177 8.45 3.88 -1.16
N TYR A 178 7.45 4.76 -1.13
CA TYR A 178 7.32 5.79 -2.17
C TYR A 178 8.52 6.72 -2.14
N ILE A 179 9.04 7.06 -3.31
CA ILE A 179 10.07 8.08 -3.46
C ILE A 179 9.40 9.42 -3.70
N ILE A 180 9.86 10.44 -2.97
CA ILE A 180 9.31 11.80 -3.01
C ILE A 180 10.46 12.77 -3.20
N SER A 181 10.37 13.68 -4.16
CA SER A 181 11.33 14.76 -4.34
C SER A 181 10.62 16.11 -4.38
N PHE A 182 11.23 17.14 -3.77
CA PHE A 182 10.71 18.52 -3.76
C PHE A 182 11.73 19.51 -4.32
N ASP A 183 11.22 20.57 -4.95
CA ASP A 183 11.96 21.78 -5.31
C ASP A 183 12.33 22.58 -4.05
N HIS A 184 13.38 22.17 -3.34
CA HIS A 184 13.78 22.82 -2.08
C HIS A 184 14.39 24.21 -2.30
N ASN A 185 14.82 24.52 -3.52
CA ASN A 185 15.42 25.82 -3.87
C ASN A 185 14.40 26.80 -4.50
N TYR A 186 13.16 26.36 -4.74
CA TYR A 186 12.05 27.15 -5.29
C TYR A 186 12.37 27.77 -6.66
N ASN A 187 13.09 27.07 -7.52
CA ASN A 187 13.38 27.53 -8.89
C ASN A 187 12.28 27.16 -9.90
N GLY A 188 11.19 26.52 -9.46
CA GLY A 188 10.08 26.04 -10.28
C GLY A 188 10.36 24.72 -10.99
N ARG A 189 11.46 24.04 -10.63
CA ARG A 189 11.90 22.79 -11.21
C ARG A 189 12.36 21.84 -10.12
N THR A 190 11.91 20.59 -10.20
CA THR A 190 12.31 19.55 -9.24
C THR A 190 13.21 18.55 -9.92
N ARG A 191 14.32 18.23 -9.27
CA ARG A 191 15.20 17.13 -9.64
C ARG A 191 15.05 15.96 -8.68
N ASP A 192 14.98 14.77 -9.26
CA ASP A 192 15.05 13.50 -8.54
C ASP A 192 16.46 12.92 -8.59
N MET A 193 16.89 12.25 -7.51
CA MET A 193 18.23 11.64 -7.42
C MET A 193 18.46 10.51 -8.45
N ILE A 194 17.41 9.82 -8.90
CA ILE A 194 17.51 8.77 -9.91
C ILE A 194 17.28 9.38 -11.29
N TYR A 195 16.09 9.95 -11.52
CA TYR A 195 15.68 10.42 -12.85
C TYR A 195 16.23 11.80 -13.23
N GLY A 196 16.97 12.45 -12.35
CA GLY A 196 17.60 13.74 -12.66
C GLY A 196 18.83 13.64 -13.57
N ASP A 197 19.43 12.45 -13.66
CA ASP A 197 20.68 12.21 -14.39
C ASP A 197 20.43 12.08 -15.91
N GLU A 198 21.17 12.86 -16.71
CA GLU A 198 21.14 12.82 -18.17
C GLU A 198 21.37 11.41 -18.74
N ALA A 199 22.25 10.62 -18.15
CA ALA A 199 22.53 9.27 -18.63
C ALA A 199 21.28 8.38 -18.62
N LEU A 200 20.36 8.63 -17.68
CA LEU A 200 19.17 7.80 -17.45
C LEU A 200 17.94 8.29 -18.20
N GLU A 201 17.89 9.60 -18.48
CA GLU A 201 16.77 10.25 -19.16
C GLU A 201 17.01 10.53 -20.65
N SER A 202 18.26 10.54 -21.13
CA SER A 202 18.53 10.87 -22.53
C SER A 202 17.92 9.86 -23.50
N ASN A 203 17.03 10.35 -24.36
CA ASN A 203 16.46 9.64 -25.51
C ASN A 203 17.13 10.03 -26.84
N GLY A 204 18.29 10.69 -26.80
CA GLY A 204 18.91 11.29 -27.99
C GLY A 204 18.23 12.58 -28.48
N ALA A 205 17.12 12.98 -27.87
CA ALA A 205 16.56 14.32 -27.97
C ALA A 205 17.19 15.23 -26.90
N GLU A 206 17.53 16.48 -27.24
CA GLU A 206 18.23 17.37 -26.32
C GLU A 206 17.33 17.97 -25.22
N THR A 207 16.01 18.03 -25.47
CA THR A 207 15.07 18.83 -24.66
C THR A 207 14.11 18.04 -23.79
N ILE A 208 13.68 16.85 -24.23
CA ILE A 208 12.70 16.00 -23.52
C ILE A 208 13.29 14.60 -23.31
N GLY A 209 13.32 14.16 -22.05
CA GLY A 209 13.82 12.87 -21.61
C GLY A 209 12.81 11.73 -21.77
N LEU A 210 13.27 10.51 -21.51
CA LEU A 210 12.52 9.25 -21.62
C LEU A 210 11.25 9.21 -20.75
N THR A 211 11.23 9.93 -19.63
CA THR A 211 10.08 10.01 -18.74
C THR A 211 9.26 11.28 -18.89
N GLY A 212 9.60 12.13 -19.87
CA GLY A 212 8.95 13.42 -20.10
C GLY A 212 9.52 14.58 -19.27
N LEU A 213 10.59 14.33 -18.49
CA LEU A 213 11.37 15.40 -17.87
C LEU A 213 12.03 16.27 -18.94
N THR A 214 12.36 17.51 -18.60
CA THR A 214 12.98 18.44 -19.55
C THR A 214 14.38 18.80 -19.10
N ARG A 215 15.30 19.00 -20.06
CA ARG A 215 16.67 19.45 -19.74
C ARG A 215 16.61 20.81 -19.06
N ASP A 216 17.36 20.97 -17.97
CA ASP A 216 17.47 22.23 -17.28
C ASP A 216 18.36 23.21 -18.07
N PRO A 217 17.86 24.40 -18.47
CA PRO A 217 18.67 25.37 -19.18
C PRO A 217 19.87 25.89 -18.37
N LYS A 218 19.79 25.86 -17.03
CA LYS A 218 20.85 26.32 -16.12
C LYS A 218 21.84 25.21 -15.77
N GLU A 219 21.44 23.96 -15.94
CA GLU A 219 22.24 22.78 -15.62
C GLU A 219 22.17 21.78 -16.77
N PRO A 220 23.03 21.94 -17.80
CA PRO A 220 22.86 21.23 -19.05
C PRO A 220 22.85 19.72 -18.85
N ASN A 221 23.62 19.15 -17.92
CA ASN A 221 23.71 17.70 -17.75
C ASN A 221 22.61 17.09 -16.86
N ALA A 222 21.48 17.79 -16.70
CA ALA A 222 20.42 17.35 -15.82
C ALA A 222 19.03 17.50 -16.42
N TYR A 223 18.18 16.54 -16.11
CA TYR A 223 16.75 16.59 -16.37
C TYR A 223 15.99 16.93 -15.10
N SER A 224 14.93 17.71 -15.25
CA SER A 224 14.08 18.11 -14.14
C SER A 224 12.63 18.23 -14.59
N LEU A 225 11.74 18.04 -13.61
CA LEU A 225 10.32 18.27 -13.79
C LEU A 225 10.08 19.78 -13.78
N VAL A 226 9.32 20.30 -14.73
CA VAL A 226 8.77 21.66 -14.63
C VAL A 226 7.59 21.60 -13.65
N GLY A 227 7.90 21.79 -12.37
CA GLY A 227 6.98 21.56 -11.27
C GLY A 227 7.73 21.39 -9.95
N GLU A 228 6.96 21.35 -8.87
CA GLU A 228 7.48 21.49 -7.51
C GLU A 228 7.63 20.16 -6.74
N VAL A 229 6.95 19.11 -7.22
CA VAL A 229 6.86 17.82 -6.53
C VAL A 229 6.93 16.67 -7.51
N MET A 230 7.82 15.72 -7.24
CA MET A 230 7.93 14.44 -7.92
C MET A 230 7.61 13.32 -6.94
N VAL A 231 6.68 12.42 -7.30
CA VAL A 231 6.37 11.23 -6.48
C VAL A 231 6.38 10.02 -7.38
N TRP A 232 7.03 8.94 -6.96
CA TRP A 232 7.06 7.70 -7.73
C TRP A 232 7.21 6.45 -6.87
N SER A 233 6.92 5.30 -7.47
CA SER A 233 7.11 3.95 -6.89
C SER A 233 7.87 3.07 -7.88
N SER A 234 8.69 2.15 -7.33
CA SER A 234 9.38 1.09 -8.08
C SER A 234 8.44 0.11 -8.77
N GLY A 235 7.14 0.18 -8.50
CA GLY A 235 6.18 -0.62 -9.24
C GLY A 235 6.29 -2.14 -9.00
N PRO A 236 5.75 -2.94 -9.93
CA PRO A 236 5.58 -4.38 -9.75
C PRO A 236 6.83 -5.26 -9.70
N ASP A 237 7.95 -4.80 -10.23
CA ASP A 237 9.22 -5.54 -10.17
C ASP A 237 9.97 -5.33 -8.84
N GLU A 238 9.45 -4.43 -8.01
CA GLU A 238 9.96 -4.10 -6.68
C GLU A 238 11.38 -3.52 -6.69
N ALA A 239 11.83 -3.02 -7.84
CA ALA A 239 13.19 -2.59 -8.06
C ALA A 239 13.27 -1.18 -8.65
N TYR A 240 14.42 -0.55 -8.43
CA TYR A 240 14.88 0.55 -9.25
C TYR A 240 16.39 0.38 -9.36
N GLU A 241 16.93 0.70 -10.53
CA GLU A 241 18.35 0.50 -10.81
C GLU A 241 19.01 1.85 -11.08
N ALA A 242 19.83 2.29 -10.13
CA ALA A 242 20.68 3.45 -10.32
C ALA A 242 21.68 3.16 -11.46
N GLY A 243 21.77 4.05 -12.44
CA GLY A 243 22.65 3.86 -13.60
C GLY A 243 21.98 3.21 -14.82
N VAL A 244 20.72 2.78 -14.72
CA VAL A 244 19.97 2.20 -15.84
C VAL A 244 18.92 3.19 -16.37
N LYS A 245 18.74 3.24 -17.69
CA LYS A 245 17.78 4.14 -18.33
C LYS A 245 16.36 3.92 -17.82
N ALA A 246 15.58 5.00 -17.78
CA ALA A 246 14.24 4.99 -17.22
C ALA A 246 13.22 4.10 -17.95
N ASN A 247 13.53 3.62 -19.16
CA ASN A 247 12.70 2.71 -19.94
C ASN A 247 13.28 1.29 -20.05
N GLN A 248 14.27 0.95 -19.22
CA GLN A 248 15.00 -0.32 -19.28
C GLN A 248 15.04 -1.01 -17.91
N ALA A 249 15.18 -2.34 -17.94
CA ALA A 249 15.32 -3.22 -16.78
C ALA A 249 14.37 -2.85 -15.63
N GLY A 250 14.88 -2.77 -14.40
CA GLY A 250 14.14 -2.45 -13.18
C GLY A 250 13.54 -1.04 -13.10
N ASN A 251 13.66 -0.21 -14.14
CA ASN A 251 13.06 1.14 -14.16
C ASN A 251 11.86 1.24 -15.10
N ALA A 252 11.62 0.21 -15.93
CA ALA A 252 10.68 0.27 -17.04
C ALA A 252 9.21 0.28 -16.63
N ASP A 253 8.86 -0.29 -15.47
CA ASP A 253 7.49 -0.33 -14.95
C ASP A 253 7.28 0.54 -13.70
N ASN A 254 8.22 1.45 -13.44
CA ASN A 254 8.11 2.45 -12.39
C ASN A 254 6.93 3.39 -12.65
N ILE A 255 6.22 3.71 -11.57
CA ILE A 255 5.00 4.51 -11.61
C ILE A 255 5.37 5.94 -11.23
N LEU A 256 5.36 6.85 -12.21
CA LEU A 256 5.84 8.23 -12.06
C LEU A 256 4.67 9.21 -12.08
N SER A 257 4.60 10.15 -11.14
CA SER A 257 3.49 11.13 -11.06
C SER A 257 3.42 12.08 -12.26
N TRP A 258 4.56 12.35 -12.91
CA TRP A 258 4.66 13.30 -14.01
C TRP A 258 4.52 12.68 -15.40
N LYS A 259 4.62 11.35 -15.50
CA LYS A 259 4.51 10.60 -16.75
C LYS A 259 3.03 10.24 -16.98
N LYS A 260 2.38 10.95 -17.91
CA LYS A 260 0.97 10.72 -18.29
C LYS A 260 0.85 9.66 -19.38
#